data_AF-A0A392NH62-F1
#
_entry.id   AF-A0A392NH62-F1
#
_cell.length_a   1.000
_cell.length_b   1.000
_cell.length_c   1.000
_cell.angle_alpha   90.00
_cell.angle_beta   90.00
_cell.angle_gamma   90.00
#
_symmetry.space_group_name_H-M   'P 1'
#
loop_
_entity.id
_entity.type
_entity.pdbx_description
1 polymer ?
#
loop_
_entity_poly.entity_id
_entity_poly.type
_entity_poly.pdbx_seq_one_letter_code
_entity_poly.pdbx_strand_id
1 'polypeptide(L)' 'MLFELLILSGAQVGSDWTSTLKKRLDFRAAFSEFDAAIVANLTDKQMISISSEYGIEISKVRGVVDNANQILQ' A
#
# COMPACT_ATOMS: atom_id res chain seq x y z
N MET A 1 -6.51 6.39 8.88
CA MET A 1 -5.30 7.01 9.49
C MET A 1 -4.30 6.00 10.04
N LEU A 2 -4.68 5.00 10.85
CA LEU A 2 -3.71 4.05 11.45
C LEU A 2 -3.04 3.14 10.40
N PHE A 3 -3.81 2.62 9.45
CA PHE A 3 -3.32 1.75 8.38
C PHE A 3 -2.37 2.47 7.40
N GLU A 4 -2.72 3.70 7.01
CA GLU A 4 -1.87 4.56 6.19
C GLU A 4 -0.49 4.79 6.83
N LEU A 5 -0.44 5.08 8.15
CA LEU A 5 0.81 5.26 8.90
C LEU A 5 1.65 3.98 8.95
N LEU A 6 1.02 2.80 9.05
CA LEU A 6 1.71 1.50 9.01
C LEU A 6 2.38 1.25 7.66
N ILE A 7 1.71 1.58 6.56
CA ILE A 7 2.27 1.39 5.21
C ILE A 7 3.38 2.41 4.93
N LEU A 8 3.21 3.66 5.39
CA LEU A 8 4.19 4.72 5.19
C LEU A 8 5.47 4.52 6.02
N SER A 9 5.37 3.99 7.24
CA SER A 9 6.55 3.71 8.06
C SER A 9 7.45 2.63 7.42
N GLY A 10 6.85 1.61 6.79
CA GLY A 10 7.58 0.62 5.98
C GLY A 10 8.15 1.17 4.66
N ALA A 11 7.76 2.38 4.25
CA ALA A 11 8.30 3.07 3.07
C ALA A 11 9.40 4.10 3.37
N GLN A 12 9.54 4.51 4.62
CA GLN A 12 10.53 5.51 5.04
C GLN A 12 11.95 4.95 5.18
N VAL A 13 12.10 3.62 5.28
CA VAL A 13 13.43 3.00 5.39
C VAL A 13 14.19 3.17 4.05
N GLY A 14 15.04 4.21 3.99
CA GLY A 14 15.94 4.48 2.88
C GLY A 14 15.49 5.54 1.86
N SER A 15 14.51 6.40 2.15
CA SER A 15 14.05 7.45 1.23
C SER A 15 13.84 8.81 1.91
N ASP A 16 14.17 9.90 1.22
CA ASP A 16 13.88 11.26 1.68
C ASP A 16 12.38 11.54 1.81
N TRP A 17 11.99 12.36 2.78
CA TRP A 17 10.60 12.65 3.11
C TRP A 17 9.79 13.20 1.92
N THR A 18 10.44 13.95 1.03
CA THR A 18 9.85 14.48 -0.21
C THR A 18 9.47 13.38 -1.19
N SER A 19 10.32 12.35 -1.32
CA SER A 19 10.04 11.17 -2.16
C SER A 19 8.94 10.31 -1.54
N THR A 20 8.91 10.19 -0.21
CA THR A 20 7.84 9.49 0.53
C THR A 20 6.50 10.21 0.40
N LEU A 21 6.47 11.54 0.47
CA LEU A 21 5.27 12.36 0.25
C LEU A 21 4.75 12.28 -1.19
N LYS A 22 5.65 12.23 -2.18
CA LYS A 22 5.25 12.05 -3.59
C LYS A 22 4.60 10.69 -3.80
N LYS A 23 5.23 9.64 -3.26
CA LYS A 23 4.68 8.28 -3.25
C LYS A 23 3.38 8.17 -2.44
N ARG A 24 3.14 9.02 -1.43
CA ARG A 24 1.91 8.96 -0.61
C ARG A 24 0.64 9.14 -1.44
N LEU A 25 0.66 10.03 -2.44
CA LEU A 25 -0.48 10.22 -3.35
C LEU A 25 -0.67 8.97 -4.21
N ASP A 26 0.42 8.40 -4.71
CA ASP A 26 0.42 7.16 -5.50
C ASP A 26 -0.11 5.98 -4.67
N PHE A 27 0.35 5.82 -3.43
CA PHE A 27 -0.16 4.82 -2.48
C PHE A 27 -1.65 5.04 -2.18
N ARG A 28 -2.10 6.28 -1.98
CA ARG A 28 -3.51 6.56 -1.71
C ARG A 28 -4.41 6.19 -2.90
N ALA A 29 -3.97 6.46 -4.12
CA ALA A 29 -4.68 6.07 -5.34
C ALA A 29 -4.65 4.54 -5.55
N ALA A 30 -3.48 3.92 -5.37
CA ALA A 30 -3.27 2.48 -5.51
C ALA A 30 -4.12 1.64 -4.55
N PHE A 31 -4.25 2.08 -3.29
CA PHE A 31 -4.89 1.31 -2.23
C PHE A 31 -6.29 1.83 -1.87
N SER A 32 -6.99 2.48 -2.80
CA SER A 32 -8.37 2.98 -2.61
C SER A 32 -8.54 3.73 -1.29
N GLU A 33 -7.74 4.77 -1.09
CA GLU A 33 -7.70 5.59 0.14
C GLU A 33 -7.32 4.82 1.43
N PHE A 34 -6.62 3.70 1.28
CA PHE A 34 -6.26 2.81 2.39
C PHE A 34 -7.49 2.21 3.10
N ASP A 35 -8.56 1.95 2.35
CA ASP A 35 -9.70 1.19 2.86
C ASP A 35 -9.32 -0.29 3.04
N ALA A 36 -9.18 -0.72 4.29
CA ALA A 36 -8.79 -2.09 4.61
C ALA A 36 -9.77 -3.12 4.02
N ALA A 37 -11.07 -2.85 3.96
CA ALA A 37 -12.07 -3.79 3.43
C ALA A 37 -11.91 -3.98 1.92
N ILE A 38 -11.57 -2.91 1.19
CA ILE A 38 -11.28 -2.98 -0.24
C ILE A 38 -9.93 -3.67 -0.47
N VAL A 39 -8.91 -3.26 0.27
CA VAL A 39 -7.54 -3.75 0.13
C VAL A 39 -7.42 -5.25 0.48
N ALA A 40 -8.13 -5.71 1.50
CA ALA A 40 -8.16 -7.14 1.87
C ALA A 40 -8.78 -8.03 0.79
N ASN A 41 -9.67 -7.48 -0.06
CA ASN A 41 -10.30 -8.18 -1.18
C ASN A 41 -9.51 -8.08 -2.50
N LEU A 42 -8.31 -7.49 -2.50
CA LEU A 42 -7.48 -7.41 -3.71
C LEU A 42 -7.02 -8.80 -4.16
N THR A 43 -7.24 -9.10 -5.44
CA THR A 43 -6.77 -10.34 -6.07
C THR A 43 -5.32 -10.22 -6.53
N ASP A 44 -4.60 -11.35 -6.69
CA ASP A 44 -3.22 -11.35 -7.23
C ASP A 44 -3.07 -10.58 -8.54
N LYS A 45 -4.08 -10.64 -9.42
CA LYS A 45 -4.06 -9.89 -10.68
C LYS A 45 -4.08 -8.38 -10.43
N GLN A 46 -4.93 -7.91 -9.51
CA GLN A 46 -4.99 -6.50 -9.13
C GLN A 46 -3.71 -6.07 -8.41
N MET A 47 -3.13 -6.92 -7.57
CA MET A 47 -1.85 -6.63 -6.90
C MET A 47 -0.71 -6.45 -7.91
N ILE A 48 -0.65 -7.28 -8.95
CA ILE A 48 0.34 -7.16 -10.03
C ILE A 48 0.09 -5.89 -10.86
N SER A 49 -1.17 -5.57 -11.17
CA SER A 49 -1.53 -4.33 -11.85
C SER A 49 -1.09 -3.09 -11.06
N ILE A 50 -1.38 -3.04 -9.76
CA ILE A 50 -0.97 -1.95 -8.86
C ILE A 50 0.56 -1.84 -8.81
N SER A 51 1.25 -2.97 -8.70
CA SER A 51 2.71 -3.02 -8.68
C SER A 51 3.31 -2.39 -9.94
N SER A 52 2.78 -2.73 -11.12
CA SER A 52 3.25 -2.22 -12.40
C SER A 52 2.84 -0.78 -12.67
N GLU A 53 1.65 -0.36 -12.26
CA GLU A 53 1.08 0.97 -12.55
C GLU A 53 1.70 2.05 -11.66
N TYR A 54 1.90 1.74 -10.38
CA TYR A 54 2.44 2.69 -9.39
C TYR A 54 3.93 2.49 -9.10
N GLY A 55 4.58 1.52 -9.75
CA GLY A 55 6.00 1.21 -9.53
C GLY A 55 6.30 0.74 -8.10
N ILE A 56 5.36 0.02 -7.50
CA ILE A 56 5.46 -0.49 -6.12
C ILE A 56 5.92 -1.94 -6.17
N GLU A 57 6.91 -2.31 -5.36
CA GLU A 57 7.34 -3.71 -5.21
C GLU A 57 6.16 -4.63 -4.85
N ILE A 58 5.98 -5.73 -5.60
CA ILE A 58 4.86 -6.67 -5.41
C ILE A 58 4.83 -7.27 -4.00
N SER A 59 6.00 -7.48 -3.39
CA SER A 59 6.14 -7.93 -2.00
C SER A 59 5.50 -6.97 -1.00
N LYS A 60 5.59 -5.66 -1.29
CA LYS A 60 5.01 -4.60 -0.48
C LYS A 60 3.50 -4.51 -0.65
N VAL A 61 3.01 -4.68 -1.88
CA VAL A 61 1.57 -4.75 -2.16
C VAL A 61 0.94 -5.93 -1.41
N ARG A 62 1.57 -7.11 -1.47
CA ARG A 62 1.12 -8.29 -0.71
C ARG A 62 1.12 -8.05 0.80
N GLY A 63 2.19 -7.48 1.35
CA GLY A 63 2.24 -7.13 2.78
C GLY A 63 1.14 -6.14 3.20
N VAL A 64 0.75 -5.20 2.32
CA VAL A 64 -0.37 -4.28 2.57
C VAL A 64 -1.70 -5.05 2.63
N VAL A 65 -1.92 -6.00 1.72
CA VAL A 65 -3.12 -6.85 1.69
C VAL A 65 -3.19 -7.79 2.89
N ASP A 66 -2.08 -8.41 3.29
CA ASP A 66 -1.99 -9.26 4.47
C ASP A 66 -2.31 -8.44 5.75
N ASN A 67 -1.74 -7.25 5.87
CA ASN A 67 -2.02 -6.34 6.99
C ASN A 67 -3.50 -5.91 7.00
N ALA A 68 -4.11 -5.66 5.84
CA ALA A 68 -5.53 -5.33 5.75
C ALA A 68 -6.41 -6.49 6.22
N ASN A 69 -6.08 -7.73 5.81
CA ASN A 69 -6.76 -8.93 6.28
C ASN A 69 -6.64 -9.13 7.80
N GLN A 70 -5.48 -8.85 8.38
CA GLN A 70 -5.26 -8.94 9.84
C GLN A 70 -6.00 -7.86 10.64
N ILE A 71 -6.21 -6.66 10.08
CA ILE A 71 -6.94 -5.57 10.75
C ILE A 71 -8.45 -5.83 10.78
N LEU A 72 -8.98 -6.60 9.81
CA LEU A 72 -10.39 -6.92 9.70
C LEU A 72 -10.80 -8.20 10.44
N GLN A 73 -9.84 -9.00 10.90
CA GLN A 73 -10.06 -10.13 11.81
C GLN A 73 -10.24 -9.64 13.24
#